data_AF-Q1IDQ6-F1
#
_entry.id   AF-Q1IDQ6-F1
#
_cell.length_a   1.000
_cell.length_b   1.000
_cell.length_c   1.000
_cell.angle_alpha   90.00
_cell.angle_beta   90.00
_cell.angle_gamma   90.00
#
_symmetry.space_group_name_H-M   'P 1'
#
loop_
_entity.id
_entity.type
_entity.pdbx_description
1 polymer ?
#
loop_
_entity_poly.entity_id
_entity_poly.type
_entity_poly.pdbx_seq_one_letter_code
_entity_poly.pdbx_strand_id
1 'polypeptide(L)'
;MLPALSEKELDRLEDLLITYGNDYSVLNLAELNGFFTALASSPNTVKPEQWLPAVAGGKVPKFKKPAHEEAYTALMLRYASQVAEELSDNLDHFEPLFEESENEDGAAIILEEWCFGYMRGTQVAEWSELPPEQDRLLKAISLHGLEDNFELLDAMSFDEHQACVPLVVEAARGLYLYQKRQRH
;
A
#
# COMPACT_ATOMS: atom_id res chain seq x y z
N MET A 1 -20.26 -10.57 0.16
CA MET A 1 -19.15 -9.74 -0.32
C MET A 1 -19.73 -8.43 -0.82
N LEU A 2 -19.18 -7.29 -0.42
CA LEU A 2 -19.58 -6.00 -1.01
C LEU A 2 -18.96 -5.91 -2.42
N PRO A 3 -19.60 -5.23 -3.38
CA PRO A 3 -18.98 -5.03 -4.68
C PRO A 3 -17.70 -4.19 -4.53
N ALA A 4 -16.70 -4.54 -5.36
CA ALA A 4 -15.50 -3.73 -5.56
C ALA A 4 -15.87 -2.25 -5.82
N LEU A 5 -15.00 -1.33 -5.43
CA LEU A 5 -15.19 0.08 -5.71
C LEU A 5 -15.20 0.31 -7.22
N SER A 6 -16.19 1.05 -7.70
CA SER A 6 -16.20 1.57 -9.06
C SER A 6 -15.16 2.67 -9.26
N GLU A 7 -14.80 2.98 -10.50
CA GLU A 7 -13.90 4.11 -10.84
C GLU A 7 -14.35 5.42 -10.17
N LYS A 8 -15.65 5.75 -10.23
CA LYS A 8 -16.19 6.95 -9.57
C LYS A 8 -16.05 6.96 -8.05
N GLU A 9 -16.02 5.79 -7.43
CA GLU A 9 -15.82 5.66 -5.99
C GLU A 9 -14.33 5.77 -5.62
N LEU A 10 -13.44 5.28 -6.49
CA LEU A 10 -12.00 5.46 -6.37
C LEU A 10 -11.62 6.93 -6.58
N ASP A 11 -12.12 7.59 -7.63
CA ASP A 11 -11.93 9.04 -7.86
C ASP A 11 -12.38 9.85 -6.64
N ARG A 12 -13.54 9.48 -6.07
CA ARG A 12 -14.05 10.14 -4.87
C ARG A 12 -13.19 9.88 -3.65
N LEU A 13 -12.61 8.68 -3.52
CA LEU A 13 -11.69 8.38 -2.42
C LEU A 13 -10.41 9.20 -2.56
N GLU A 14 -9.85 9.27 -3.76
CA GLU A 14 -8.69 10.10 -4.12
C GLU A 14 -8.93 11.58 -3.79
N ASP A 15 -10.05 12.15 -4.24
CA ASP A 15 -10.45 13.52 -3.91
C ASP A 15 -10.48 13.77 -2.39
N LEU A 16 -10.96 12.79 -1.61
CA LEU A 16 -11.03 12.90 -0.16
C LEU A 16 -9.64 12.78 0.49
N LEU A 17 -8.77 11.90 -0.02
CA LEU A 17 -7.37 11.80 0.42
C LEU A 17 -6.66 13.13 0.22
N ILE A 18 -6.78 13.74 -0.97
CA ILE A 18 -6.20 15.06 -1.27
C ILE A 18 -6.81 16.15 -0.39
N THR A 19 -8.14 16.17 -0.24
CA THR A 19 -8.83 17.23 0.51
C THR A 19 -8.50 17.24 2.01
N TYR A 20 -8.26 16.06 2.59
CA TYR A 20 -8.08 15.88 4.04
C TYR A 20 -6.68 15.42 4.43
N GLY A 21 -5.80 15.21 3.46
CA GLY A 21 -4.42 14.83 3.65
C GLY A 21 -3.56 15.93 4.27
N ASN A 22 -2.36 15.54 4.66
CA ASN A 22 -1.30 16.38 5.18
C ASN A 22 0.05 15.71 4.88
N ASP A 23 1.15 16.38 5.20
CA ASP A 23 2.52 15.89 4.92
C ASP A 23 2.82 14.50 5.52
N TYR A 24 2.01 14.02 6.46
CA TYR A 24 2.15 12.71 7.09
C TYR A 24 1.06 11.72 6.71
N SER A 25 0.04 12.07 5.92
CA SER A 25 -0.96 11.10 5.45
C SER A 25 -0.41 10.26 4.30
N VAL A 26 -1.14 9.23 3.91
CA VAL A 26 -0.92 8.62 2.59
C VAL A 26 -1.23 9.65 1.50
N LEU A 27 -0.52 9.56 0.38
CA LEU A 27 -0.47 10.58 -0.66
C LEU A 27 -1.57 10.37 -1.71
N ASN A 28 -1.78 9.13 -2.15
CA ASN A 28 -2.71 8.76 -3.21
C ASN A 28 -3.23 7.31 -3.06
N LEU A 29 -3.93 6.81 -4.08
CA LEU A 29 -4.43 5.44 -4.10
C LEU A 29 -3.32 4.38 -4.15
N ALA A 30 -2.19 4.65 -4.81
CA ALA A 30 -1.06 3.71 -4.86
C ALA A 30 -0.46 3.46 -3.47
N GLU A 31 -0.15 4.53 -2.72
CA GLU A 31 0.33 4.40 -1.33
C GLU A 31 -0.72 3.72 -0.43
N LEU A 32 -2.00 4.07 -0.60
CA LEU A 32 -3.08 3.44 0.16
C LEU A 32 -3.21 1.93 -0.16
N ASN A 33 -3.05 1.54 -1.42
CA ASN A 33 -3.07 0.15 -1.86
C ASN A 33 -1.93 -0.65 -1.22
N GLY A 34 -0.71 -0.11 -1.22
CA GLY A 34 0.45 -0.73 -0.56
C GLY A 34 0.22 -0.91 0.93
N PHE A 35 -0.33 0.12 1.59
CA PHE A 35 -0.68 0.05 3.00
C PHE A 35 -1.69 -1.06 3.30
N PHE A 36 -2.78 -1.16 2.55
CA PHE A 36 -3.76 -2.23 2.74
C PHE A 36 -3.23 -3.61 2.38
N THR A 37 -2.34 -3.71 1.40
CA THR A 37 -1.66 -4.97 1.04
C THR A 37 -0.80 -5.47 2.21
N ALA A 38 -0.05 -4.58 2.88
CA ALA A 38 0.71 -4.93 4.07
C ALA A 38 -0.20 -5.35 5.24
N LEU A 39 -1.31 -4.64 5.48
CA LEU A 39 -2.27 -5.04 6.52
C LEU A 39 -2.90 -6.41 6.26
N ALA A 40 -3.28 -6.70 5.00
CA ALA A 40 -3.81 -8.01 4.62
C ALA A 40 -2.76 -9.13 4.78
N SER A 41 -1.48 -8.79 4.56
CA SER A 41 -0.31 -9.67 4.71
C SER A 41 0.23 -9.78 6.14
N SER A 42 -0.38 -9.09 7.11
CA SER A 42 0.11 -9.01 8.49
C SER A 42 -0.18 -10.27 9.32
N PRO A 43 0.69 -10.71 10.24
CA PRO A 43 0.37 -11.79 11.18
C PRO A 43 -0.84 -11.49 12.06
N ASN A 44 -1.03 -10.22 12.43
CA ASN A 44 -2.09 -9.78 13.31
C ASN A 44 -3.13 -8.96 12.54
N THR A 45 -4.41 -9.16 12.87
CA THR A 45 -5.48 -8.29 12.36
C THR A 45 -5.39 -6.92 13.01
N VAL A 46 -5.13 -5.90 12.21
CA VAL A 46 -5.15 -4.49 12.64
C VAL A 46 -6.56 -3.94 12.49
N LYS A 47 -7.13 -3.38 13.55
CA LYS A 47 -8.48 -2.83 13.53
C LYS A 47 -8.51 -1.45 12.85
N PRO A 48 -9.64 -1.06 12.24
CA PRO A 48 -9.80 0.28 11.64
C PRO A 48 -9.46 1.44 12.58
N GLU A 49 -9.79 1.32 13.87
CA GLU A 49 -9.47 2.32 14.89
C GLU A 49 -7.96 2.57 15.04
N GLN A 50 -7.12 1.60 14.69
CA GLN A 50 -5.66 1.71 14.74
C GLN A 50 -5.09 2.25 13.43
N TRP A 51 -5.57 1.75 12.29
CA TRP A 51 -4.97 2.12 11.00
C TRP A 51 -5.57 3.38 10.37
N LEU A 52 -6.83 3.74 10.64
CA LEU A 52 -7.44 4.97 10.11
C LEU A 52 -6.70 6.25 10.54
N PRO A 53 -6.29 6.41 11.82
CA PRO A 53 -5.42 7.51 12.21
C PRO A 53 -4.07 7.47 11.50
N ALA A 54 -3.46 6.29 11.35
CA ALA A 54 -2.11 6.14 10.82
C ALA A 54 -2.01 6.52 9.32
N VAL A 55 -2.98 6.12 8.51
CA VAL A 55 -3.07 6.53 7.09
C VAL A 55 -3.39 8.01 6.93
N ALA A 56 -3.97 8.65 7.95
CA ALA A 56 -4.31 10.07 7.95
C ALA A 56 -3.23 10.98 8.59
N GLY A 57 -2.05 10.46 8.92
CA GLY A 57 -0.98 11.24 9.55
C GLY A 57 -1.07 11.31 11.08
N GLY A 58 -1.46 10.21 11.71
CA GLY A 58 -1.47 10.01 13.16
C GLY A 58 -2.79 10.39 13.86
N LYS A 59 -3.74 11.00 13.16
CA LYS A 59 -5.08 11.32 13.67
C LYS A 59 -6.10 11.34 12.54
N VAL A 60 -7.33 10.94 12.84
CA VAL A 60 -8.44 11.06 11.88
C VAL A 60 -8.62 12.54 11.49
N PRO A 61 -8.83 12.86 10.20
CA PRO A 61 -8.97 14.24 9.75
C PRO A 61 -10.16 14.95 10.39
N LYS A 62 -10.07 16.28 10.50
CA LYS A 62 -11.22 17.11 10.86
C LYS A 62 -12.07 17.34 9.63
N PHE A 63 -13.10 16.51 9.45
CA PHE A 63 -13.98 16.63 8.30
C PHE A 63 -14.79 17.93 8.31
N LYS A 64 -14.93 18.54 7.13
CA LYS A 64 -15.72 19.78 6.97
C LYS A 64 -17.23 19.52 7.12
N LYS A 65 -17.67 18.30 6.85
CA LYS A 65 -19.08 17.87 6.87
C LYS A 65 -19.19 16.39 7.27
N PRO A 66 -20.23 15.98 8.03
CA PRO A 66 -20.45 14.57 8.38
C PRO A 66 -20.50 13.63 7.17
N ALA A 67 -21.08 14.08 6.05
CA ALA A 67 -21.15 13.28 4.83
C ALA A 67 -19.78 12.96 4.20
N HIS A 68 -18.75 13.78 4.46
CA HIS A 68 -17.39 13.48 3.99
C HIS A 68 -16.73 12.43 4.87
N GLU A 69 -16.94 12.51 6.19
CA GLU A 69 -16.46 11.50 7.14
C GLU A 69 -17.05 10.12 6.87
N GLU A 70 -18.36 10.06 6.66
CA GLU A 70 -19.07 8.83 6.32
C GLU A 70 -18.55 8.24 5.01
N ALA A 71 -18.41 9.07 3.97
CA ALA A 71 -17.90 8.63 2.68
C ALA A 71 -16.44 8.16 2.75
N TYR A 72 -15.56 8.93 3.39
CA TYR A 72 -14.15 8.58 3.57
C TYR A 72 -14.01 7.25 4.28
N THR A 73 -14.66 7.10 5.43
CA THR A 73 -14.57 5.88 6.24
C THR A 73 -15.14 4.67 5.50
N ALA A 74 -16.31 4.81 4.87
CA ALA A 74 -16.94 3.71 4.15
C ALA A 74 -16.12 3.25 2.94
N LEU A 75 -15.54 4.19 2.18
CA LEU A 75 -14.69 3.88 1.02
C LEU A 75 -13.37 3.23 1.46
N MET A 76 -12.71 3.74 2.50
CA MET A 76 -11.48 3.16 3.05
C MET A 76 -11.70 1.71 3.53
N LEU A 77 -12.78 1.45 4.27
CA LEU A 77 -13.11 0.10 4.76
C LEU A 77 -13.41 -0.88 3.62
N ARG A 78 -14.15 -0.42 2.61
CA ARG A 78 -14.45 -1.24 1.43
C ARG A 78 -13.20 -1.51 0.61
N TYR A 79 -12.34 -0.52 0.42
CA TYR A 79 -11.10 -0.71 -0.34
C TYR A 79 -10.14 -1.66 0.38
N ALA A 80 -9.96 -1.52 1.70
CA ALA A 80 -9.18 -2.45 2.51
C ALA A 80 -9.71 -3.90 2.38
N SER A 81 -11.04 -4.07 2.40
CA SER A 81 -11.68 -5.38 2.24
C SER A 81 -11.44 -5.95 0.83
N GLN A 82 -11.58 -5.12 -0.21
CA GLN A 82 -11.34 -5.50 -1.60
C GLN A 82 -9.90 -5.98 -1.81
N VAL A 83 -8.89 -5.25 -1.32
CA VAL A 83 -7.48 -5.63 -1.42
C VAL A 83 -7.22 -6.96 -0.69
N ALA A 84 -7.78 -7.14 0.51
CA ALA A 84 -7.64 -8.38 1.27
C ALA A 84 -8.30 -9.59 0.57
N GLU A 85 -9.46 -9.38 -0.05
CA GLU A 85 -10.17 -10.41 -0.83
C GLU A 85 -9.40 -10.78 -2.10
N GLU A 86 -8.85 -9.80 -2.82
CA GLU A 86 -8.03 -10.03 -4.01
C GLU A 86 -6.80 -10.88 -3.71
N LEU A 87 -6.07 -10.55 -2.64
CA LEU A 87 -4.94 -11.35 -2.16
C LEU A 87 -5.36 -12.76 -1.74
N SER A 88 -6.54 -12.90 -1.10
CA SER A 88 -7.04 -14.20 -0.64
C SER A 88 -7.40 -15.12 -1.79
N ASP A 89 -8.15 -14.60 -2.76
CA ASP A 89 -8.91 -15.39 -3.72
C ASP A 89 -8.26 -15.40 -5.11
N ASN A 90 -7.41 -14.43 -5.42
CA ASN A 90 -6.81 -14.24 -6.74
C ASN A 90 -5.31 -13.89 -6.68
N LEU A 91 -4.58 -14.42 -5.70
CA LEU A 91 -3.17 -14.13 -5.46
C LEU A 91 -2.26 -14.25 -6.71
N ASP A 92 -2.51 -15.26 -7.55
CA ASP A 92 -1.69 -15.54 -8.74
C ASP A 92 -1.78 -14.43 -9.80
N HIS A 93 -2.84 -13.61 -9.76
CA HIS A 93 -3.05 -12.47 -10.66
C HIS A 93 -3.07 -11.12 -9.92
N PHE A 94 -2.74 -11.09 -8.63
CA PHE A 94 -2.71 -9.85 -7.85
C PHE A 94 -1.58 -8.95 -8.37
N GLU A 95 -1.91 -7.75 -8.84
CA GLU A 95 -0.94 -6.73 -9.23
C GLU A 95 -1.06 -5.53 -8.27
N PRO A 96 0.05 -5.05 -7.68
CA PRO A 96 0.09 -3.78 -6.96
C PRO A 96 -0.46 -2.63 -7.81
N LEU A 97 -1.17 -1.69 -7.19
CA LEU A 97 -1.53 -0.43 -7.84
C LEU A 97 -0.31 0.50 -7.80
N PHE A 98 0.43 0.56 -8.91
CA PHE A 98 1.52 1.53 -9.09
C PHE A 98 1.04 2.75 -9.88
N GLU A 99 1.65 3.90 -9.59
CA GLU A 99 1.54 5.06 -10.47
C GLU A 99 2.44 4.89 -11.69
N GLU A 100 2.07 5.55 -12.78
CA GLU A 100 2.84 5.61 -14.01
C GLU A 100 3.23 7.05 -14.31
N SER A 101 4.45 7.25 -14.79
CA SER A 101 4.91 8.54 -15.30
C SER A 101 5.44 8.39 -16.72
N GLU A 102 5.34 9.43 -17.53
CA GLU A 102 5.94 9.47 -18.86
C GLU A 102 7.01 10.57 -18.86
N ASN A 103 8.26 10.20 -19.15
CA ASN A 103 9.39 11.12 -19.22
C ASN A 103 10.18 10.91 -20.53
N GLU A 104 11.31 11.61 -20.66
CA GLU A 104 12.15 11.52 -21.88
C GLU A 104 12.70 10.10 -22.16
N ASP A 105 12.78 9.26 -21.13
CA ASP A 105 13.25 7.87 -21.20
C ASP A 105 12.12 6.86 -21.46
N GLY A 106 10.84 7.28 -21.36
CA GLY A 106 9.65 6.50 -21.69
C GLY A 106 8.61 6.46 -20.56
N ALA A 107 7.69 5.49 -20.65
CA ALA A 107 6.76 5.19 -19.57
C ALA A 107 7.48 4.46 -18.44
N ALA A 108 7.34 4.94 -17.21
CA ALA A 108 8.01 4.47 -16.02
C ALA A 108 6.99 4.12 -14.93
N ILE A 109 7.15 2.94 -14.33
CA ILE A 109 6.43 2.57 -13.11
C ILE A 109 7.08 3.24 -11.91
N ILE A 110 6.28 3.89 -11.07
CA ILE A 110 6.70 4.52 -9.82
C ILE A 110 6.44 3.52 -8.68
N LEU A 111 7.50 2.98 -8.10
CA LEU A 111 7.43 1.97 -7.04
C LEU A 111 7.27 2.59 -5.65
N GLU A 112 7.79 3.79 -5.49
CA GLU A 112 8.05 4.44 -4.21
C GLU A 112 6.77 4.58 -3.39
N GLU A 113 5.71 5.15 -3.97
CA GLU A 113 4.47 5.44 -3.25
C GLU A 113 3.84 4.17 -2.69
N TRP A 114 3.69 3.14 -3.53
CA TRP A 114 3.16 1.85 -3.08
C TRP A 114 4.05 1.23 -1.99
N CYS A 115 5.38 1.26 -2.17
CA CYS A 115 6.34 0.70 -1.23
C CYS A 115 6.34 1.45 0.11
N PHE A 116 6.23 2.78 0.10
CA PHE A 116 6.06 3.61 1.31
C PHE A 116 4.81 3.22 2.07
N GLY A 117 3.70 3.04 1.34
CA GLY A 117 2.44 2.56 1.89
C GLY A 117 2.59 1.22 2.58
N TYR A 118 3.22 0.26 1.88
CA TYR A 118 3.47 -1.07 2.41
C TYR A 118 4.31 -1.02 3.69
N MET A 119 5.43 -0.29 3.69
CA MET A 119 6.29 -0.16 4.86
C MET A 119 5.56 0.50 6.04
N ARG A 120 4.77 1.54 5.79
CA ARG A 120 3.88 2.14 6.80
C ARG A 120 2.91 1.11 7.37
N GLY A 121 2.32 0.27 6.52
CA GLY A 121 1.43 -0.82 6.94
C GLY A 121 2.12 -1.84 7.84
N THR A 122 3.36 -2.24 7.53
CA THR A 122 4.14 -3.15 8.37
C THR A 122 4.43 -2.57 9.77
N GLN A 123 4.70 -1.27 9.85
CA GLN A 123 4.95 -0.58 11.12
C GLN A 123 3.68 -0.51 11.98
N VAL A 124 2.55 -0.13 11.38
CA VAL A 124 1.24 -0.07 12.06
C VAL A 124 0.79 -1.45 12.55
N ALA A 125 1.13 -2.49 11.80
CA ALA A 125 0.85 -3.87 12.14
C ALA A 125 1.87 -4.51 13.10
N GLU A 126 2.91 -3.76 13.49
CA GLU A 126 3.97 -4.22 14.40
C GLU A 126 4.60 -5.55 13.96
N TRP A 127 5.00 -5.65 12.67
CA TRP A 127 5.60 -6.87 12.14
C TRP A 127 6.85 -7.27 12.95
N SER A 128 6.90 -8.54 13.34
CA SER A 128 8.08 -9.14 13.95
C SER A 128 9.14 -9.48 12.91
N GLU A 129 10.33 -9.84 13.37
CA GLU A 129 11.40 -10.35 12.52
C GLU A 129 10.91 -11.52 11.65
N LEU A 130 11.21 -11.44 10.35
CA LEU A 130 10.84 -12.43 9.35
C LEU A 130 11.97 -13.46 9.15
N PRO A 131 11.66 -14.70 8.74
CA PRO A 131 12.70 -15.64 8.34
C PRO A 131 13.50 -15.12 7.13
N PRO A 132 14.73 -15.62 6.90
CA PRO A 132 15.63 -15.07 5.87
C PRO A 132 15.10 -15.04 4.43
N GLU A 133 14.13 -15.89 4.09
CA GLU A 133 13.49 -15.86 2.78
C GLU A 133 12.51 -14.69 2.66
N GLN A 134 11.63 -14.53 3.64
CA GLN A 134 10.63 -13.45 3.66
C GLN A 134 11.26 -12.10 3.96
N ASP A 135 12.32 -12.05 4.76
CA ASP A 135 13.11 -10.83 4.96
C ASP A 135 13.69 -10.30 3.64
N ARG A 136 14.14 -11.19 2.74
CA ARG A 136 14.58 -10.77 1.39
C ARG A 136 13.45 -10.21 0.55
N LEU A 137 12.25 -10.76 0.65
CA LEU A 137 11.07 -10.20 -0.02
C LEU A 137 10.72 -8.82 0.54
N LEU A 138 10.68 -8.67 1.87
CA LEU A 138 10.43 -7.37 2.49
C LEU A 138 11.50 -6.34 2.10
N LYS A 139 12.76 -6.76 1.96
CA LYS A 139 13.85 -5.88 1.50
C LYS A 139 13.68 -5.37 0.07
N ALA A 140 13.07 -6.17 -0.82
CA ALA A 140 12.74 -5.70 -2.18
C ALA A 140 11.73 -4.54 -2.14
N ILE A 141 10.76 -4.62 -1.23
CA ILE A 141 9.77 -3.54 -1.01
C ILE A 141 10.42 -2.36 -0.28
N SER A 142 11.15 -2.62 0.81
CA SER A 142 11.72 -1.56 1.65
C SER A 142 12.80 -0.75 0.94
N LEU A 143 13.43 -1.30 -0.12
CA LEU A 143 14.36 -0.57 -0.99
C LEU A 143 13.73 0.73 -1.51
N HIS A 144 12.47 0.68 -1.96
CA HIS A 144 11.73 1.84 -2.48
C HIS A 144 10.78 2.48 -1.44
N GLY A 145 10.63 1.87 -0.26
CA GLY A 145 9.66 2.29 0.75
C GLY A 145 10.24 2.96 2.00
N LEU A 146 11.55 3.27 2.01
CA LEU A 146 12.24 3.90 3.14
C LEU A 146 13.15 5.04 2.67
N GLU A 147 13.06 6.19 3.33
CA GLU A 147 13.86 7.38 3.02
C GLU A 147 15.37 7.12 3.15
N ASP A 148 15.78 6.20 4.04
CA ASP A 148 17.18 5.80 4.23
C ASP A 148 17.84 5.26 2.96
N ASN A 149 17.04 4.81 1.97
CA ASN A 149 17.54 4.28 0.70
C ASN A 149 17.59 5.32 -0.43
N PHE A 150 17.20 6.58 -0.20
CA PHE A 150 17.15 7.60 -1.27
C PHE A 150 18.50 7.80 -1.97
N GLU A 151 19.61 7.86 -1.24
CA GLU A 151 20.94 7.98 -1.87
C GLU A 151 21.29 6.79 -2.77
N LEU A 152 20.81 5.59 -2.45
CA LEU A 152 21.00 4.39 -3.27
C LEU A 152 20.13 4.45 -4.52
N LEU A 153 18.86 4.85 -4.38
CA LEU A 153 17.91 5.00 -5.49
C LEU A 153 18.36 6.08 -6.47
N ASP A 154 18.89 7.21 -5.97
CA ASP A 154 19.42 8.31 -6.79
C ASP A 154 20.61 7.87 -7.66
N ALA A 155 21.33 6.82 -7.24
CA ALA A 155 22.47 6.27 -7.97
C ALA A 155 22.07 5.19 -8.99
N MET A 156 20.83 4.69 -8.95
CA MET A 156 20.34 3.67 -9.87
C MET A 156 19.93 4.29 -11.21
N SER A 157 20.22 3.57 -12.29
CA SER A 157 19.73 3.91 -13.62
C SER A 157 18.24 3.60 -13.78
N PHE A 158 17.62 4.18 -14.80
CA PHE A 158 16.23 3.88 -15.18
C PHE A 158 15.98 2.38 -15.33
N ASP A 159 16.84 1.66 -16.06
CA ASP A 159 16.70 0.22 -16.29
C ASP A 159 16.81 -0.59 -14.99
N GLU A 160 17.68 -0.17 -14.06
CA GLU A 160 17.80 -0.80 -12.74
C GLU A 160 16.55 -0.59 -11.89
N HIS A 161 15.96 0.62 -11.92
CA HIS A 161 14.68 0.90 -11.27
C HIS A 161 13.55 0.04 -11.85
N GLN A 162 13.41 0.01 -13.17
CA GLN A 162 12.33 -0.75 -13.81
C GLN A 162 12.53 -2.28 -13.66
N ALA A 163 13.77 -2.76 -13.51
CA ALA A 163 14.05 -4.16 -13.19
C ALA A 163 13.59 -4.58 -11.78
N CYS A 164 13.36 -3.64 -10.86
CA CYS A 164 12.83 -3.91 -9.52
C CYS A 164 11.32 -4.18 -9.52
N VAL A 165 10.57 -3.73 -10.53
CA VAL A 165 9.11 -3.88 -10.60
C VAL A 165 8.65 -5.33 -10.38
N PRO A 166 9.11 -6.34 -11.16
CA PRO A 166 8.70 -7.73 -10.93
C PRO A 166 9.10 -8.26 -9.55
N LEU A 167 10.20 -7.77 -8.97
CA LEU A 167 10.65 -8.19 -7.63
C LEU A 167 9.69 -7.71 -6.54
N VAL A 168 9.15 -6.49 -6.66
CA VAL A 168 8.15 -5.94 -5.72
C VAL A 168 6.84 -6.72 -5.84
N VAL A 169 6.40 -7.04 -7.07
CA VAL A 169 5.20 -7.87 -7.30
C VAL A 169 5.35 -9.25 -6.66
N GLU A 170 6.47 -9.93 -6.92
CA GLU A 170 6.79 -11.24 -6.32
C GLU A 170 6.86 -11.16 -4.80
N ALA A 171 7.45 -10.10 -4.25
CA ALA A 171 7.54 -9.87 -2.82
C ALA A 171 6.17 -9.71 -2.15
N ALA A 172 5.29 -8.89 -2.73
CA ALA A 172 3.94 -8.68 -2.22
C ALA A 172 3.17 -10.02 -2.12
N ARG A 173 3.19 -10.80 -3.20
CA ARG A 173 2.54 -12.12 -3.26
C ARG A 173 3.17 -13.11 -2.28
N GLY A 174 4.50 -13.17 -2.24
CA GLY A 174 5.25 -14.11 -1.41
C GLY A 174 5.09 -13.87 0.09
N LEU A 175 5.07 -12.61 0.53
CA LEU A 175 4.83 -12.23 1.93
C LEU A 175 3.41 -12.58 2.36
N TYR A 176 2.41 -12.27 1.53
CA TYR A 176 1.03 -12.68 1.79
C TYR A 176 0.90 -14.20 1.88
N LEU A 177 1.49 -14.94 0.93
CA LEU A 177 1.44 -16.40 0.90
C LEU A 177 2.08 -17.03 2.13
N TYR A 178 3.23 -16.52 2.55
CA TYR A 178 3.88 -16.94 3.79
C TYR A 178 2.92 -16.76 4.97
N GLN A 179 2.34 -15.58 5.12
CA GLN A 179 1.46 -15.30 6.25
C GLN A 179 0.17 -16.13 6.21
N LYS A 180 -0.41 -16.33 5.03
CA LYS A 180 -1.58 -17.20 4.83
C LYS A 180 -1.30 -18.63 5.30
N ARG A 181 -0.11 -19.17 5.02
CA ARG A 181 0.31 -20.50 5.49
C ARG A 181 0.51 -20.61 7.00
N GLN A 182 0.78 -19.50 7.69
CA GLN A 182 0.92 -19.50 9.16
C GLN A 182 -0.44 -19.44 9.89
N ARG A 183 -1.51 -19.00 9.20
CA ARG A 183 -2.87 -18.89 9.74
C ARG A 183 -3.68 -20.20 9.65
N HIS A 184 -3.15 -21.22 8.97
CA HIS A 184 -3.75 -22.53 8.74
C HIS A 184 -2.84 -23.65 9.25
#